data_AF-A0A235B7T1-F1
#
_entry.id   AF-A0A235B7T1-F1
#
_cell.length_a   1.000
_cell.length_b   1.000
_cell.length_c   1.000
_cell.angle_alpha   90.00
_cell.angle_beta   90.00
_cell.angle_gamma   90.00
#
_symmetry.space_group_name_H-M   'P 1'
#
loop_
_entity.id
_entity.type
_entity.pdbx_description
1 polymer ?
#
loop_
_entity_poly.entity_id
_entity_poly.type
_entity_poly.pdbx_seq_one_letter_code
_entity_poly.pdbx_strand_id
1 'polypeptide(L)'
;MANQGHQAHFRALNALEALVHEYWNIDLVKEVKEELEQAVQLLTLHLDRVACPCGDTEKDVQFYQSLLKLVNEALQERSLFPIPQVQESLETYFAQKTSDHRCIWRLLHNQHDWAQEMETG
;
A
#
# COMPACT_ATOMS: atom_id res chain seq x y z
N MET A 1 -10.74 17.77 8.05
CA MET A 1 -10.75 16.82 6.91
C MET A 1 -9.52 15.95 7.03
N ALA A 2 -9.69 14.62 7.09
CA ALA A 2 -8.54 13.72 7.13
C ALA A 2 -7.76 13.83 5.81
N ASN A 3 -6.42 13.85 5.88
CA ASN A 3 -5.55 13.99 4.71
C ASN A 3 -5.71 12.73 3.84
N GLN A 4 -6.12 12.92 2.58
CA GLN A 4 -6.42 11.82 1.65
C GLN A 4 -5.17 11.04 1.24
N GLY A 5 -4.01 11.71 1.08
CA GLY A 5 -2.74 11.03 0.81
C GLY A 5 -2.30 10.13 1.97
N HIS A 6 -2.44 10.62 3.20
CA HIS A 6 -2.17 9.80 4.40
C HIS A 6 -3.09 8.57 4.48
N GLN A 7 -4.39 8.73 4.20
CA GLN A 7 -5.31 7.59 4.16
C GLN A 7 -4.98 6.63 3.02
N ALA A 8 -4.55 7.11 1.86
CA ALA A 8 -4.14 6.24 0.76
C ALA A 8 -2.99 5.31 1.18
N HIS A 9 -1.96 5.86 1.82
CA HIS A 9 -0.86 5.04 2.32
C HIS A 9 -1.28 4.11 3.46
N PHE A 10 -2.19 4.54 4.34
CA PHE A 10 -2.72 3.66 5.38
C PHE A 10 -3.43 2.44 4.79
N ARG A 11 -4.23 2.64 3.74
CA ARG A 11 -4.87 1.54 2.99
C ARG A 11 -3.85 0.59 2.38
N ALA A 12 -2.82 1.12 1.72
CA ALA A 12 -1.74 0.29 1.18
C ALA A 12 -0.95 -0.45 2.27
N LEU A 13 -0.85 0.11 3.48
CA LEU A 13 -0.21 -0.52 4.62
C LEU A 13 -1.05 -1.65 5.20
N ASN A 14 -2.38 -1.50 5.28
CA ASN A 14 -3.28 -2.59 5.67
C ASN A 14 -3.19 -3.76 4.70
N ALA A 15 -3.08 -3.49 3.40
CA ALA A 15 -2.86 -4.52 2.39
C ALA A 15 -1.55 -5.30 2.66
N LEU A 16 -0.47 -4.59 3.03
CA LEU A 16 0.79 -5.22 3.41
C LEU A 16 0.65 -6.03 4.71
N GLU A 17 0.01 -5.48 5.74
CA GLU A 17 -0.21 -6.13 7.02
C GLU A 17 -0.95 -7.48 6.86
N ALA A 18 -2.02 -7.49 6.05
CA ALA A 18 -2.75 -8.71 5.72
C ALA A 18 -1.84 -9.75 5.04
N LEU A 19 -0.99 -9.33 4.10
CA LEU A 19 -0.09 -10.22 3.38
C LEU A 19 1.01 -10.82 4.28
N VAL A 20 1.44 -10.10 5.32
CA VAL A 20 2.51 -10.56 6.23
C VAL A 20 1.98 -11.51 7.30
N HIS A 21 0.79 -11.27 7.85
CA HIS A 21 0.34 -11.93 9.07
C HIS A 21 -0.67 -13.06 8.86
N GLU A 22 -1.28 -13.17 7.69
CA GLU A 22 -2.33 -14.14 7.43
C GLU A 22 -1.93 -15.19 6.38
N TYR A 23 -2.58 -16.36 6.46
CA TYR A 23 -2.45 -17.38 5.43
C TYR A 23 -3.13 -16.93 4.15
N TRP A 24 -2.36 -16.84 3.06
CA TRP A 24 -2.90 -16.44 1.79
C TRP A 24 -3.95 -17.40 1.27
N ASN A 25 -5.11 -16.84 0.98
CA ASN A 25 -6.23 -17.51 0.37
C ASN A 25 -6.96 -16.48 -0.52
N ILE A 26 -7.90 -16.95 -1.33
CA ILE A 26 -8.59 -16.09 -2.29
C ILE A 26 -9.41 -14.99 -1.61
N ASP A 27 -9.91 -15.20 -0.40
CA ASP A 27 -10.67 -14.19 0.32
C ASP A 27 -9.75 -13.06 0.83
N LEU A 28 -8.58 -13.40 1.35
CA LEU A 28 -7.55 -12.41 1.67
C LEU A 28 -7.12 -11.61 0.44
N VAL A 29 -6.97 -12.25 -0.73
CA VAL A 29 -6.63 -11.53 -1.96
C VAL A 29 -7.72 -10.53 -2.37
N LYS A 30 -9.00 -10.79 -2.06
CA LYS A 30 -10.08 -9.81 -2.27
C LYS A 30 -9.97 -8.63 -1.31
N GLU A 31 -9.60 -8.86 -0.06
CA GLU A 31 -9.37 -7.78 0.91
C GLU A 31 -8.20 -6.89 0.47
N VAL A 32 -7.07 -7.50 0.07
CA VAL A 32 -5.92 -6.77 -0.50
C VAL A 32 -6.34 -5.95 -1.72
N LYS A 33 -7.20 -6.48 -2.58
CA LYS A 33 -7.76 -5.74 -3.72
C LYS A 33 -8.53 -4.50 -3.26
N GLU A 34 -9.43 -4.65 -2.29
CA GLU A 34 -10.25 -3.54 -1.79
C GLU A 34 -9.41 -2.44 -1.16
N GLU A 35 -8.40 -2.79 -0.38
CA GLU A 35 -7.47 -1.83 0.22
C GLU A 35 -6.65 -1.09 -0.86
N LEU A 36 -6.14 -1.81 -1.88
CA LEU A 36 -5.41 -1.18 -2.99
C LEU A 36 -6.31 -0.30 -3.88
N GLU A 37 -7.56 -0.70 -4.13
CA GLU A 37 -8.54 0.13 -4.87
C GLU A 37 -8.79 1.46 -4.14
N GLN A 38 -8.96 1.41 -2.83
CA GLN A 38 -9.12 2.61 -2.02
C GLN A 38 -7.84 3.46 -1.99
N ALA A 39 -6.66 2.83 -1.90
CA ALA A 39 -5.39 3.55 -1.94
C ALA A 39 -5.23 4.33 -3.26
N VAL A 40 -5.48 3.70 -4.40
CA VAL A 40 -5.46 4.36 -5.73
C VAL A 40 -6.45 5.51 -5.76
N GLN A 41 -7.71 5.26 -5.39
CA GLN A 41 -8.75 6.29 -5.46
C GLN A 41 -8.40 7.51 -4.60
N LEU A 42 -7.97 7.30 -3.36
CA LEU A 42 -7.65 8.37 -2.42
C LEU A 42 -6.44 9.18 -2.86
N LEU A 43 -5.41 8.51 -3.39
CA LEU A 43 -4.18 9.18 -3.83
C LEU A 43 -4.40 9.99 -5.11
N THR A 44 -5.14 9.45 -6.09
CA THR A 44 -5.55 10.20 -7.28
C THR A 44 -6.33 11.45 -6.87
N LEU A 45 -7.32 11.31 -5.99
CA LEU A 45 -8.12 12.44 -5.54
C LEU A 45 -7.30 13.49 -4.77
N HIS A 46 -6.27 13.04 -4.04
CA HIS A 46 -5.36 13.91 -3.32
C HIS A 46 -4.55 14.78 -4.28
N LEU A 47 -3.95 14.17 -5.29
CA LEU A 47 -3.11 14.83 -6.29
C LEU A 47 -3.90 15.75 -7.22
N ASP A 48 -5.14 15.40 -7.56
CA ASP A 48 -6.03 16.24 -8.38
C ASP A 48 -6.42 17.56 -7.69
N ARG A 49 -6.44 17.57 -6.35
CA ARG A 49 -6.90 18.73 -5.58
C ARG A 49 -5.80 19.71 -5.25
N VAL A 50 -4.63 19.21 -4.85
CA VAL A 50 -3.51 20.02 -4.38
C VAL A 50 -2.19 19.29 -4.67
N ALA A 51 -1.15 20.01 -5.09
CA ALA A 51 0.20 19.46 -5.12
C ALA A 51 0.61 18.98 -3.71
N CYS A 52 0.99 17.71 -3.53
CA CYS A 52 1.29 17.25 -2.18
C CYS A 52 2.55 17.91 -1.63
N PRO A 53 2.49 18.58 -0.46
CA PRO A 53 3.69 19.05 0.23
C PRO A 53 4.56 17.90 0.80
N CYS A 54 4.06 16.67 0.75
CA CYS A 54 4.68 15.47 1.28
C CYS A 54 5.59 14.75 0.30
N GLY A 55 5.41 14.97 -1.01
CA GLY A 55 6.18 14.30 -2.06
C GLY A 55 5.44 13.20 -2.82
N ASP A 56 4.14 13.02 -2.59
CA ASP A 56 3.30 12.17 -3.44
C ASP A 56 3.28 12.68 -4.89
N THR A 57 3.37 11.75 -5.83
CA THR A 57 3.42 12.00 -7.27
C THR A 57 2.53 11.03 -8.03
N GLU A 58 2.30 11.32 -9.31
CA GLU A 58 1.60 10.39 -10.21
C GLU A 58 2.25 9.00 -10.27
N LYS A 59 3.58 8.91 -10.04
CA LYS A 59 4.27 7.61 -10.00
C LYS A 59 3.80 6.74 -8.83
N ASP A 60 3.41 7.36 -7.72
CA ASP A 60 2.90 6.66 -6.55
C ASP A 60 1.50 6.06 -6.83
N VAL A 61 0.67 6.79 -7.60
CA VAL A 61 -0.61 6.26 -8.10
C VAL A 61 -0.38 5.08 -9.05
N GLN A 62 0.53 5.25 -10.01
CA GLN A 62 0.87 4.19 -10.98
C GLN A 62 1.44 2.95 -10.29
N PHE A 63 2.21 3.13 -9.22
CA PHE A 63 2.70 2.04 -8.40
C PHE A 63 1.54 1.23 -7.81
N TYR A 64 0.60 1.86 -7.09
CA TYR A 64 -0.56 1.13 -6.54
C TYR A 64 -1.45 0.51 -7.62
N GLN A 65 -1.62 1.15 -8.76
CA GLN A 65 -2.34 0.58 -9.91
C GLN A 65 -1.66 -0.69 -10.45
N SER A 66 -0.32 -0.72 -10.47
CA SER A 66 0.42 -1.89 -10.94
C SER A 66 0.24 -3.10 -10.01
N LEU A 67 0.21 -2.85 -8.70
CA LEU A 67 -0.09 -3.90 -7.71
C LEU A 67 -1.53 -4.40 -7.83
N LEU A 68 -2.48 -3.48 -7.98
CA LEU A 68 -3.88 -3.82 -8.18
C LEU A 68 -4.08 -4.69 -9.43
N LYS A 69 -3.28 -4.47 -10.48
CA LYS A 69 -3.30 -5.33 -11.67
C LYS A 69 -2.88 -6.77 -11.34
N LEU A 70 -1.77 -6.97 -10.62
CA LEU A 70 -1.29 -8.29 -10.20
C LEU A 70 -2.32 -9.02 -9.31
N VAL A 71 -2.97 -8.29 -8.41
CA VAL A 71 -4.03 -8.83 -7.55
C VAL A 71 -5.26 -9.24 -8.37
N ASN A 72 -5.64 -8.46 -9.38
CA ASN A 72 -6.72 -8.83 -10.28
C ASN A 72 -6.37 -10.07 -11.12
N GLU A 73 -5.14 -10.19 -11.59
CA GLU A 73 -4.65 -11.39 -12.29
C GLU A 73 -4.74 -12.63 -11.37
N ALA A 74 -4.28 -12.51 -10.11
CA ALA A 74 -4.39 -13.56 -9.10
C ALA A 74 -5.84 -14.05 -8.89
N LEU A 75 -6.80 -13.12 -8.83
CA LEU A 75 -8.22 -13.44 -8.66
C LEU A 75 -8.85 -14.05 -9.91
N GLN A 76 -8.51 -13.54 -11.10
CA GLN A 76 -9.02 -14.05 -12.37
C GLN A 76 -8.54 -15.47 -12.64
N GLU A 77 -7.27 -15.75 -12.39
CA GLU A 77 -6.65 -17.06 -12.59
C GLU A 77 -6.88 -18.00 -11.41
N ARG A 78 -7.43 -17.50 -10.29
CA ARG A 78 -7.55 -18.21 -9.01
C ARG A 78 -6.20 -18.77 -8.54
N SER A 79 -5.15 -17.98 -8.76
CA SER A 79 -3.76 -18.35 -8.48
C SER A 79 -3.16 -17.35 -7.50
N LEU A 80 -2.55 -17.84 -6.43
CA LEU A 80 -1.83 -16.99 -5.47
C LEU A 80 -0.41 -16.65 -5.93
N PHE A 81 0.00 -17.13 -7.12
CA PHE A 81 1.35 -16.94 -7.65
C PHE A 81 1.81 -15.47 -7.75
N PRO A 82 0.96 -14.49 -8.09
CA PRO A 82 1.38 -13.08 -8.14
C PRO A 82 1.52 -12.41 -6.76
N ILE A 83 0.98 -13.00 -5.69
CA ILE A 83 0.87 -12.37 -4.37
C ILE A 83 2.22 -12.10 -3.69
N PRO A 84 3.25 -12.99 -3.74
CA PRO A 84 4.58 -12.67 -3.23
C PRO A 84 5.15 -11.38 -3.80
N GLN A 85 4.97 -11.15 -5.11
CA GLN A 85 5.47 -9.95 -5.77
C GLN A 85 4.75 -8.69 -5.27
N VAL A 86 3.45 -8.78 -4.97
CA VAL A 86 2.67 -7.68 -4.41
C VAL A 86 3.20 -7.30 -3.03
N GLN A 87 3.43 -8.30 -2.16
CA GLN A 87 4.01 -8.06 -0.83
C GLN A 87 5.39 -7.41 -0.92
N GLU A 88 6.33 -8.04 -1.64
CA GLU A 88 7.72 -7.54 -1.75
C GLU A 88 7.77 -6.10 -2.30
N SER A 89 6.89 -5.79 -3.26
CA SER A 89 6.78 -4.45 -3.82
C SER A 89 6.29 -3.42 -2.80
N LEU A 90 5.29 -3.77 -1.97
CA LEU A 90 4.79 -2.90 -0.91
C LEU A 90 5.85 -2.68 0.19
N GLU A 91 6.52 -3.75 0.62
CA GLU A 91 7.63 -3.67 1.59
C GLU A 91 8.72 -2.73 1.08
N THR A 92 9.16 -2.94 -0.16
CA THR A 92 10.19 -2.11 -0.80
C THR A 92 9.73 -0.65 -0.92
N TYR A 93 8.49 -0.42 -1.33
CA TYR A 93 7.95 0.94 -1.47
C TYR A 93 7.96 1.69 -0.13
N PHE A 94 7.47 1.05 0.94
CA PHE A 94 7.44 1.67 2.25
C PHE A 94 8.84 1.84 2.83
N ALA A 95 9.74 0.87 2.67
CA ALA A 95 11.12 0.98 3.11
C ALA A 95 11.90 2.11 2.42
N GLN A 96 11.61 2.40 1.14
CA GLN A 96 12.27 3.48 0.40
C GLN A 96 11.67 4.86 0.66
N LYS A 97 10.35 4.96 0.88
CA LYS A 97 9.64 6.24 1.05
C LYS A 97 9.67 6.78 2.47
N THR A 98 9.98 5.95 3.47
CA THR A 98 10.03 6.34 4.89
C THR A 98 10.99 7.50 5.20
N SER A 99 12.12 7.59 4.51
CA SER A 99 13.12 8.63 4.74
C SER A 99 12.63 10.02 4.30
N ASP A 100 11.82 10.09 3.25
CA ASP A 100 11.49 11.34 2.57
C ASP A 100 10.02 11.75 2.73
N HIS A 101 9.14 10.82 3.13
CA HIS A 101 7.70 11.02 3.13
C HIS A 101 7.08 11.07 4.53
N ARG A 102 6.81 12.29 5.03
CA ARG A 102 6.28 12.51 6.40
C ARG A 102 4.98 11.75 6.69
N CYS A 103 4.12 11.55 5.70
CA CYS A 103 2.86 10.81 5.89
C CYS A 103 3.11 9.32 6.13
N ILE A 104 4.08 8.72 5.45
CA ILE A 104 4.44 7.31 5.60
C ILE A 104 5.22 7.10 6.89
N TRP A 105 6.21 7.95 7.17
CA TRP A 105 6.96 7.89 8.43
C TRP A 105 6.03 7.91 9.65
N ARG A 106 5.04 8.80 9.66
CA ARG A 106 4.06 8.88 10.75
C ARG A 106 3.21 7.62 10.89
N LEU A 107 2.87 6.94 9.80
CA LEU A 107 2.09 5.71 9.84
C LEU A 107 2.89 4.60 10.52
N LEU A 108 4.12 4.37 10.04
CA LEU A 108 4.98 3.32 10.57
C LEU A 108 5.37 3.57 12.05
N HIS A 109 5.54 4.83 12.46
CA HIS A 109 6.00 5.14 13.82
C HIS A 109 4.89 5.36 14.86
N ASN A 110 3.63 5.64 14.47
CA ASN A 110 2.57 5.99 15.43
C ASN A 110 1.37 5.04 15.45
N GLN A 111 1.19 4.17 14.45
CA GLN A 111 -0.01 3.33 14.35
C GLN A 111 0.26 1.83 14.27
N HIS A 112 1.51 1.42 14.09
CA HIS A 112 1.85 0.02 13.90
C HIS A 112 3.11 -0.32 14.72
N ASP A 113 2.93 -0.88 15.91
CA ASP A 113 4.05 -1.39 16.74
C ASP A 113 4.90 -2.43 15.98
N TRP A 114 4.38 -3.02 14.89
CA TRP A 114 5.06 -4.04 14.09
C TRP A 114 6.07 -3.49 13.07
N ALA A 115 5.95 -2.23 12.64
CA ALA A 115 6.87 -1.67 11.65
C ALA A 115 8.32 -1.50 12.18
N GLN A 116 8.51 -1.56 13.50
CA GLN A 116 9.82 -1.55 14.15
C GLN A 116 10.64 -2.82 13.87
N GLU A 117 10.01 -3.94 13.50
CA GLU A 117 10.73 -5.17 13.17
C GLU A 117 11.48 -5.09 11.83
N MET A 118 11.04 -4.22 10.91
CA MET A 118 11.69 -4.03 9.60
C MET A 118 12.96 -3.19 9.66
N GLU A 119 13.16 -2.37 10.69
CA GLU A 119 14.37 -1.53 10.84
C GLU A 119 15.55 -2.28 11.49
N THR A 120 15.34 -3.51 11.97
CA THR A 120 16.35 -4.32 12.68
C THR A 120 16.85 -5.56 11.94
N GLY A 121 16.56 -5.67 10.63
CA GLY A 121 17.04 -6.77 9.76
C GLY A 121 18.46 -6.58 9.24
#